data_AF-W2Y5B1-F1
#
_entry.id   AF-W2Y5B1-F1
#
_cell.length_a   1.000
_cell.length_b   1.000
_cell.length_c   1.000
_cell.angle_alpha   90.00
_cell.angle_beta   90.00
_cell.angle_gamma   90.00
#
_symmetry.space_group_name_H-M   'P 1'
#
loop_
_entity.id
_entity.type
_entity.pdbx_description
1 polymer ?
#
loop_
_entity_poly.entity_id
_entity_poly.type
_entity_poly.pdbx_seq_one_letter_code
_entity_poly.pdbx_strand_id
1 'polypeptide(L)'
;MDDADAVDYKLDMTDDELRDIAESGWTIYVEEHCGDLQVRPPTNCYSGPWGSTRSAVAYAESPLAMIVYFLPKELWIRIADETNRYRQQTIGAVAASRRAKMLARQAQDSRVSVPSLEDYEEKLGKFKRIQAHELVQCH
;
A
#
# COMPACT_ATOMS: atom_id res chain seq x y z
N MET A 1 0.01 -21.24 38.65
CA MET A 1 -0.13 -21.54 37.21
C MET A 1 -1.59 -21.81 37.02
N ASP A 2 -2.30 -20.92 36.35
CA ASP A 2 -3.60 -21.22 35.71
C ASP A 2 -3.62 -20.38 34.44
N ASP A 3 -3.54 -21.10 33.32
CA ASP A 3 -3.47 -20.61 31.96
C ASP A 3 -4.88 -20.46 31.37
N ALA A 4 -4.98 -19.49 30.46
CA ALA A 4 -5.87 -19.46 29.29
C ALA A 4 -7.38 -19.26 29.51
N ASP A 5 -7.80 -17.99 29.51
CA ASP A 5 -9.11 -17.59 28.98
C ASP A 5 -9.00 -17.46 27.45
N ALA A 6 -8.96 -18.61 26.77
CA ALA A 6 -9.01 -18.68 25.32
C ALA A 6 -10.47 -18.54 24.88
N VAL A 7 -10.91 -17.30 24.72
CA VAL A 7 -12.20 -16.98 24.10
C VAL A 7 -12.19 -17.43 22.63
N ASP A 8 -12.95 -18.50 22.35
CA ASP A 8 -13.26 -19.00 21.01
C ASP A 8 -14.14 -17.95 20.30
N TYR A 9 -13.51 -17.06 19.53
CA TYR A 9 -14.22 -16.14 18.64
C TYR A 9 -14.74 -16.93 17.45
N LYS A 10 -15.80 -17.69 17.65
CA LYS A 10 -16.55 -18.30 16.56
C LYS A 10 -17.27 -17.17 15.83
N LEU A 11 -16.71 -16.73 14.71
CA LEU A 11 -17.40 -15.90 13.72
C LEU A 11 -18.56 -16.74 13.18
N ASP A 12 -19.72 -16.66 13.84
CA ASP A 12 -20.94 -17.38 13.48
C ASP A 12 -21.60 -16.72 12.27
N MET A 13 -20.90 -16.70 11.15
CA MET A 13 -21.46 -16.31 9.86
C MET A 13 -21.38 -17.50 8.91
N THR A 14 -22.51 -17.80 8.31
CA THR A 14 -22.63 -18.86 7.31
C THR A 14 -21.90 -18.46 6.03
N ASP A 15 -21.51 -19.47 5.24
CA ASP A 15 -20.82 -19.25 3.96
C ASP A 15 -21.65 -18.41 2.99
N ASP A 16 -22.98 -18.53 3.07
CA ASP A 16 -23.92 -17.73 2.31
C ASP A 16 -23.90 -16.24 2.72
N GLU A 17 -23.81 -15.95 4.03
CA GLU A 17 -23.69 -14.59 4.53
C GLU A 17 -22.33 -13.97 4.17
N LEU A 18 -21.25 -14.77 4.20
CA LEU A 18 -19.93 -14.32 3.75
C LEU A 18 -19.92 -13.97 2.26
N ARG A 19 -20.64 -14.75 1.44
CA ARG A 19 -20.78 -14.51 0.00
C ARG A 19 -21.61 -13.26 -0.29
N ASP A 20 -22.70 -13.04 0.45
CA ASP A 20 -23.52 -11.83 0.32
C ASP A 20 -22.73 -10.56 0.69
N ILE A 21 -21.90 -10.62 1.74
CA ILE A 21 -21.00 -9.53 2.13
C ILE A 21 -19.90 -9.29 1.08
N ALA A 22 -19.38 -10.35 0.46
CA ALA A 22 -18.41 -10.20 -0.63
C ALA A 22 -19.02 -9.54 -1.87
N GLU A 23 -20.30 -9.82 -2.17
CA GLU A 23 -21.01 -9.31 -3.34
C GLU A 23 -21.56 -7.89 -3.13
N SER A 24 -22.05 -7.55 -1.94
CA SER A 24 -22.78 -6.30 -1.67
C SER A 24 -22.27 -5.50 -0.47
N GLY A 25 -21.46 -6.11 0.39
CA GLY A 25 -21.01 -5.52 1.65
C GLY A 25 -19.93 -4.46 1.52
N TRP A 26 -19.31 -4.34 0.34
CA TRP A 26 -18.32 -3.31 0.05
C TRP A 26 -18.89 -2.29 -0.94
N THR A 27 -19.14 -1.08 -0.46
CA THR A 27 -19.29 0.06 -1.37
C THR A 27 -17.93 0.32 -1.99
N ILE A 28 -17.73 -0.10 -3.24
CA ILE A 28 -16.47 0.11 -3.97
C ILE A 28 -16.19 1.61 -3.98
N TYR A 29 -15.07 1.99 -3.37
CA TYR A 29 -14.60 3.37 -3.35
C TYR A 29 -14.24 3.79 -4.78
N VAL A 30 -15.07 4.63 -5.39
CA VAL A 30 -14.81 5.20 -6.73
C VAL A 30 -14.12 6.54 -6.54
N GLU A 31 -12.84 6.60 -6.90
CA GLU A 31 -11.96 7.77 -6.76
C GLU A 31 -12.54 9.02 -7.44
N GLU A 32 -13.29 8.83 -8.54
CA GLU A 32 -13.96 9.89 -9.31
C GLU A 32 -15.08 10.64 -8.54
N HIS A 33 -15.55 10.10 -7.41
CA HIS A 33 -16.64 10.68 -6.60
C HIS A 33 -16.19 11.00 -5.16
N CYS A 34 -14.88 11.02 -4.91
CA CYS A 34 -14.32 11.32 -3.58
C CYS A 34 -14.79 12.68 -3.03
N GLY A 35 -15.06 13.66 -3.89
CA GLY A 35 -15.54 14.99 -3.49
C GLY A 35 -17.01 15.02 -3.04
N ASP A 36 -17.81 14.01 -3.41
CA ASP A 36 -19.24 13.95 -3.13
C ASP A 36 -19.56 13.28 -1.78
N LEU A 37 -18.58 12.57 -1.20
CA LEU A 37 -18.70 11.95 0.12
C LEU A 37 -18.64 13.03 1.21
N GLN A 38 -19.74 13.75 1.40
CA GLN A 38 -19.94 14.59 2.57
C GLN A 38 -20.20 13.70 3.79
N VAL A 39 -19.12 13.21 4.41
CA VAL A 39 -19.21 12.65 5.75
C VAL A 39 -19.59 13.80 6.67
N ARG A 40 -20.86 13.89 7.07
CA ARG A 40 -21.29 14.86 8.09
C ARG A 40 -20.36 14.70 9.29
N PRO A 41 -19.73 15.78 9.80
CA PRO A 41 -18.95 15.68 11.03
C PRO A 41 -19.88 15.12 12.10
N PRO A 42 -19.49 14.04 12.81
CA PRO A 42 -20.35 13.40 13.78
C PRO A 42 -20.75 14.44 14.82
N THR A 43 -22.06 14.69 14.94
CA THR A 43 -22.63 15.71 15.83
C THR A 43 -22.45 15.37 17.32
N ASN A 44 -21.88 14.20 17.67
CA ASN A 44 -21.65 13.76 19.04
C ASN A 44 -20.22 13.22 19.30
N CYS A 45 -19.17 13.86 18.81
CA CYS A 45 -17.80 13.50 19.20
C CYS A 45 -17.70 13.24 20.72
N TYR A 46 -17.17 12.07 21.10
CA TYR A 46 -17.04 11.65 22.49
C TYR A 46 -16.35 12.75 23.33
N SER A 47 -17.07 13.30 24.32
CA SER A 47 -16.61 14.39 25.19
C SER A 47 -16.18 13.91 26.58
N GLY A 48 -15.99 12.60 26.75
CA GLY A 48 -15.52 12.01 27.99
C GLY A 48 -14.06 12.36 28.30
N PRO A 49 -13.57 11.96 29.49
CA PRO A 49 -12.21 12.27 29.93
C PRO A 49 -11.11 11.56 29.09
N TRP A 50 -11.49 10.60 28.26
CA TRP A 50 -10.60 9.86 27.37
C TRP A 50 -10.71 10.42 25.95
N GLY A 51 -9.61 10.71 25.28
CA GLY A 51 -9.71 11.27 23.93
C GLY A 51 -8.36 11.42 23.26
N SER A 52 -8.40 11.78 21.99
CA SER A 52 -7.20 12.08 21.21
C SER A 52 -6.39 13.17 21.88
N THR A 53 -5.08 12.99 21.90
CA THR A 53 -4.16 14.03 22.38
C THR A 53 -4.29 15.28 21.50
N ARG A 54 -4.07 16.46 22.07
CA ARG A 54 -4.08 17.73 21.30
C ARG A 54 -3.15 17.69 20.08
N SER A 55 -2.05 16.95 20.18
CA SER A 55 -1.12 16.72 19.07
C SER A 55 -1.72 15.86 17.95
N ALA A 56 -2.44 14.79 18.27
CA ALA A 56 -3.12 13.97 17.25
C ALA A 56 -4.26 14.74 16.56
N VAL A 57 -5.01 15.55 17.33
CA VAL A 57 -6.10 16.39 16.79
C VAL A 57 -5.57 17.38 15.75
N ALA A 58 -4.36 17.93 15.94
CA ALA A 58 -3.75 18.87 14.99
C ALA A 58 -3.46 18.26 13.61
N TYR A 59 -3.38 16.93 13.50
CA TYR A 59 -3.17 16.22 12.23
C TYR A 59 -4.44 15.53 11.71
N ALA A 60 -5.58 15.66 12.42
CA ALA A 60 -6.81 14.93 12.10
C ALA A 60 -7.50 15.36 10.80
N GLU A 61 -7.21 16.57 10.32
CA GLU A 61 -7.76 17.09 9.06
C GLU A 61 -7.11 16.46 7.82
N SER A 62 -5.95 15.78 7.98
CA SER A 62 -5.29 15.05 6.90
C SER A 62 -5.08 13.59 7.30
N PRO A 63 -5.83 12.65 6.71
CA PRO A 63 -5.62 11.21 6.94
C PRO A 63 -4.17 10.78 6.69
N LEU A 64 -3.50 11.39 5.71
CA LEU A 64 -2.09 11.15 5.42
C LEU A 64 -1.20 11.65 6.56
N ALA A 65 -1.43 12.85 7.08
CA ALA A 65 -0.67 13.37 8.22
C ALA A 65 -0.88 12.52 9.48
N MET A 66 -2.07 11.94 9.66
CA MET A 66 -2.34 11.02 10.76
C MET A 66 -1.53 9.73 10.65
N ILE A 67 -1.39 9.16 9.45
CA ILE A 67 -0.54 7.99 9.20
C ILE A 67 0.92 8.31 9.56
N VAL A 68 1.42 9.47 9.13
CA VAL A 68 2.80 9.90 9.45
C VAL A 68 2.99 10.15 10.95
N TYR A 69 1.98 10.68 11.63
CA TYR A 69 2.01 10.98 13.07
C TYR A 69 2.17 9.70 13.91
N PHE A 70 1.47 8.61 13.56
CA PHE A 70 1.53 7.37 14.32
C PHE A 70 2.70 6.46 13.95
N LEU A 71 3.23 6.56 12.72
CA LEU A 71 4.31 5.69 12.27
C LEU A 71 5.70 6.24 12.67
N PRO A 72 6.54 5.44 13.36
CA PRO A 72 7.88 5.87 13.74
C PRO A 72 8.76 6.24 12.55
N LYS A 73 9.59 7.28 12.68
CA LYS A 73 10.57 7.66 11.64
C LYS A 73 11.49 6.50 11.22
N GLU A 74 11.84 5.65 12.17
CA GLU A 74 12.63 4.44 11.96
C GLU A 74 11.97 3.45 10.99
N LEU A 75 10.63 3.36 10.99
CA LEU A 75 9.92 2.47 10.08
C LEU A 75 10.16 2.89 8.62
N TRP A 76 10.09 4.19 8.34
CA TRP A 76 10.29 4.73 6.99
C TRP A 76 11.72 4.51 6.48
N ILE A 77 12.72 4.58 7.38
CA ILE A 77 14.12 4.25 7.06
C ILE A 77 14.21 2.78 6.63
N ARG A 78 13.63 1.88 7.41
CA ARG A 78 13.64 0.43 7.11
C ARG A 78 12.90 0.11 5.81
N ILE A 79 11.76 0.74 5.56
CA ILE A 79 11.01 0.55 4.30
C ILE A 79 11.86 0.99 3.10
N ALA A 80 12.52 2.15 3.19
CA ALA A 80 13.37 2.63 2.11
C ALA A 80 14.55 1.68 1.85
N ASP A 81 15.23 1.22 2.90
CA ASP A 81 16.34 0.29 2.77
C ASP A 81 15.91 -1.07 2.22
N GLU A 82 14.81 -1.62 2.74
CA GLU A 82 14.27 -2.89 2.28
C GLU A 82 13.83 -2.82 0.82
N THR A 83 13.14 -1.74 0.44
CA THR A 83 12.69 -1.53 -0.94
C THR A 83 13.87 -1.42 -1.89
N ASN A 84 14.91 -0.66 -1.52
CA ASN A 84 16.14 -0.54 -2.32
C ASN A 84 16.86 -1.88 -2.43
N ARG A 85 16.92 -2.67 -1.36
CA ARG A 85 17.52 -4.01 -1.33
C ARG A 85 16.76 -4.98 -2.24
N TYR A 86 15.44 -5.08 -2.05
CA TYR A 86 14.57 -5.92 -2.87
C TYR A 86 14.68 -5.56 -4.35
N ARG A 87 14.70 -4.26 -4.66
CA ARG A 87 14.89 -3.77 -6.02
C ARG A 87 16.18 -4.31 -6.62
N GLN A 88 17.31 -4.15 -5.94
CA GLN A 88 18.61 -4.63 -6.45
C GLN A 88 18.61 -6.14 -6.69
N GLN A 89 18.04 -6.91 -5.76
CA GLN A 89 17.93 -8.36 -5.86
C GLN A 89 17.04 -8.82 -7.02
N THR A 90 16.06 -8.01 -7.42
CA THR A 90 15.07 -8.38 -8.45
C THR A 90 15.36 -7.84 -9.85
N ILE A 91 16.42 -7.04 -10.04
CA ILE A 91 16.76 -6.45 -11.35
C ILE A 91 16.81 -7.51 -12.45
N GLY A 92 17.56 -8.60 -12.26
CA GLY A 92 17.72 -9.64 -13.28
C GLY A 92 16.41 -10.36 -13.61
N ALA A 93 15.61 -10.70 -12.59
CA ALA A 93 14.31 -11.32 -12.79
C ALA A 93 13.34 -10.41 -13.57
N VAL A 94 13.32 -9.12 -13.24
CA VAL A 94 12.49 -8.12 -13.93
C VAL A 94 13.00 -7.89 -15.35
N ALA A 95 14.31 -7.83 -15.57
CA ALA A 95 14.92 -7.70 -16.90
C ALA A 95 14.56 -8.88 -17.80
N ALA A 96 14.72 -10.11 -17.30
CA ALA A 96 14.35 -11.33 -18.01
C ALA A 96 12.85 -11.36 -18.36
N SER A 97 11.98 -11.02 -17.41
CA SER A 97 10.54 -10.95 -17.64
C SER A 97 10.15 -9.91 -18.70
N ARG A 98 10.74 -8.72 -18.65
CA ARG A 98 10.52 -7.65 -19.65
C ARG A 98 10.99 -8.09 -21.04
N ARG A 99 12.17 -8.71 -21.12
CA ARG A 99 12.70 -9.24 -22.38
C ARG A 99 11.83 -10.35 -22.95
N ALA A 100 11.36 -11.29 -22.13
CA ALA A 100 10.47 -12.36 -22.57
C ALA A 100 9.16 -11.82 -23.16
N LYS A 101 8.56 -10.79 -22.55
CA LYS A 101 7.36 -10.11 -23.09
C LYS A 101 7.64 -9.46 -24.45
N MET A 102 8.82 -8.88 -24.62
CA MET A 102 9.21 -8.26 -25.89
C MET A 102 9.53 -9.28 -26.98
N LEU A 103 10.16 -10.41 -26.65
CA LEU A 103 10.34 -11.54 -27.56
C LEU A 103 9.00 -12.11 -28.03
N ALA A 104 8.03 -12.26 -27.12
CA ALA A 104 6.68 -12.69 -27.48
C ALA A 104 5.99 -11.73 -28.46
N ARG A 105 6.22 -10.42 -28.32
CA ARG A 105 5.74 -9.41 -29.28
C ARG A 105 6.48 -9.48 -30.61
N GLN A 106 7.79 -9.70 -30.60
CA GLN A 106 8.58 -9.87 -31.82
C GLN A 106 8.15 -11.09 -32.64
N ALA A 107 7.73 -12.17 -31.97
CA ALA A 107 7.16 -13.33 -32.63
C ALA A 107 5.85 -13.02 -33.38
N GLN A 108 5.10 -12.01 -32.95
CA GLN A 108 3.88 -11.53 -33.63
C GLN A 108 4.19 -10.46 -34.69
N ASP A 109 5.15 -9.57 -34.41
CA ASP A 109 5.61 -8.53 -35.32
C ASP A 109 7.15 -8.48 -35.38
N SER A 110 7.71 -8.99 -36.47
CA SER A 110 9.16 -9.04 -36.72
C SER A 110 9.85 -7.67 -36.73
N ARG A 111 9.11 -6.56 -36.85
CA ARG A 111 9.66 -5.19 -36.80
C ARG A 111 10.03 -4.75 -35.38
N VAL A 112 9.55 -5.44 -34.36
CA VAL A 112 9.84 -5.12 -32.96
C VAL A 112 11.29 -5.47 -32.65
N SER A 113 12.09 -4.46 -32.33
CA SER A 113 13.45 -4.67 -31.81
C SER A 113 13.42 -5.02 -30.32
N VAL A 114 14.20 -6.03 -29.93
CA VAL A 114 14.30 -6.50 -28.55
C VAL A 114 15.72 -6.20 -28.03
N PRO A 115 15.86 -5.27 -27.08
CA PRO A 115 17.14 -5.00 -26.41
C PRO A 115 17.75 -6.24 -25.75
N SER A 116 19.05 -6.17 -25.50
CA SER A 116 19.77 -7.21 -24.77
C SER A 116 19.29 -7.30 -23.33
N LEU A 117 19.56 -8.41 -22.64
CA LEU A 117 19.23 -8.54 -21.22
C LEU A 117 20.04 -7.53 -20.39
N GLU A 118 21.32 -7.33 -20.73
CA GLU A 118 22.20 -6.35 -20.10
C GLU A 118 21.66 -4.91 -20.22
N ASP A 119 21.10 -4.54 -21.38
CA ASP A 119 20.50 -3.22 -21.59
C ASP A 119 19.33 -2.97 -20.63
N TYR A 120 18.52 -4.00 -20.37
CA TYR A 120 17.43 -3.92 -19.41
C TYR A 120 17.94 -3.80 -17.97
N GLU A 121 18.94 -4.58 -17.60
CA GLU A 121 19.56 -4.53 -16.27
C GLU A 121 20.21 -3.17 -16.01
N GLU A 122 20.99 -2.66 -16.96
CA GLU A 122 21.64 -1.35 -16.87
C GLU A 122 20.59 -0.24 -16.71
N LYS A 123 19.52 -0.28 -17.53
CA LYS A 123 18.42 0.68 -17.44
C LYS A 123 17.70 0.60 -16.09
N LEU A 124 17.49 -0.59 -15.54
CA LEU A 124 16.87 -0.80 -14.23
C LEU A 124 17.77 -0.35 -13.07
N GLY A 125 19.09 -0.51 -13.23
CA GLY A 125 20.12 -0.15 -12.26
C GLY A 125 20.37 1.36 -12.15
N LYS A 126 20.07 2.14 -13.20
CA LYS A 126 20.21 3.62 -13.20
C LYS A 126 19.26 4.36 -12.24
N PHE A 127 18.30 3.68 -11.63
CA PHE A 127 17.34 4.31 -10.74
C PHE A 127 17.97 4.70 -9.39
N LYS A 128 17.66 5.91 -8.94
CA LYS A 128 18.17 6.45 -7.68
C LYS A 128 17.60 5.70 -6.49
N ARG A 129 18.41 5.53 -5.44
CA ARG A 129 17.93 4.94 -4.18
C ARG A 129 16.82 5.81 -3.58
N ILE A 130 15.72 5.18 -3.22
CA ILE A 130 14.62 5.81 -2.48
C ILE A 130 15.15 6.21 -1.10
N GLN A 131 14.89 7.45 -0.70
CA GLN A 131 15.20 7.98 0.63
C GLN A 131 13.97 7.98 1.51
N ALA A 132 14.15 7.77 2.81
CA ALA A 132 13.04 7.70 3.77
C ALA A 132 12.15 8.94 3.78
N HIS A 133 12.73 10.14 3.58
CA HIS A 133 11.97 11.38 3.57
C HIS A 133 11.08 11.54 2.33
N GLU A 134 11.45 10.92 1.21
CA GLU A 134 10.63 10.92 -0.01
C GLU A 134 9.30 10.17 0.20
N LEU A 135 9.27 9.18 1.11
CA LEU A 135 8.06 8.41 1.44
C LEU A 135 7.06 9.20 2.29
N VAL A 136 7.52 10.22 3.00
CA VAL A 136 6.74 10.99 3.99
C VAL A 136 6.30 12.34 3.43
N GLN A 137 6.92 12.79 2.33
CA GLN A 137 6.70 14.10 1.71
C GLN A 137 5.86 14.06 0.41
N CYS A 138 5.23 12.92 0.09
CA CYS A 138 4.36 12.83 -1.10
C CYS A 138 3.19 13.83 -0.97
N HIS A 139 3.13 14.74 -1.95
CA HIS A 139 2.24 15.89 -2.09
C HIS A 139 0.75 15.57 -2.07
#